data_AF-A0A2S0K1P5-F1
#
_entry.id   AF-A0A2S0K1P5-F1
#
_cell.length_a   1.000
_cell.length_b   1.000
_cell.length_c   1.000
_cell.angle_alpha   90.00
_cell.angle_beta   90.00
_cell.angle_gamma   90.00
#
_symmetry.space_group_name_H-M   'P 1'
#
loop_
_entity.id
_entity.type
_entity.pdbx_description
1 polymer ?
#
loop_
_entity_poly.entity_id
_entity_poly.type
_entity_poly.pdbx_seq_one_letter_code
_entity_poly.pdbx_strand_id
1 'polypeptide(L)'
;MKKHFLTTTLALSIGFSSFGIVQGTFEPIKVEAATTNAQNNDQAVAAKADQLIQTGKSLIGKATYSNSVYKSTYPYKFSCASFLMYIFEKNGVDLGTYNENYMIQQGTYVARNQLQKGDLVFFKSKKTGTDPDHVGMYIGNNKIIHMADSKQNIVISDMNSKPYYKDNYVSARRVLPTLLSANPATKGDKIVENAITYKNKATISSTINEQSLRFTAPGFVEYVYRKSGVKLGTTNLKELMAKGTTVSRANLKKGDLVFFNGVKGSKNPSLVAIYAGDQRLIIPTSSGVTTRVLFVDYYKEHYLTAKRVF
;
A
#
# COMPACT_ATOMS: atom_id res chain seq x y z
N MET A 1 45.25 -70.34 -32.70
CA MET A 1 44.21 -70.48 -31.66
C MET A 1 44.89 -70.65 -30.30
N LYS A 2 44.99 -69.57 -29.51
CA LYS A 2 45.55 -69.61 -28.15
C LYS A 2 44.59 -68.86 -27.24
N LYS A 3 44.00 -69.56 -26.28
CA LYS A 3 43.09 -69.02 -25.26
C LYS A 3 43.95 -68.53 -24.09
N HIS A 4 43.79 -67.27 -23.70
CA HIS A 4 44.38 -66.72 -22.49
C HIS A 4 43.36 -66.73 -21.35
N PHE A 5 43.72 -67.38 -20.24
CA PHE A 5 43.04 -67.30 -18.96
C PHE A 5 43.37 -65.95 -18.29
N LEU A 6 42.33 -65.21 -17.92
CA LEU A 6 42.43 -63.99 -17.12
C LEU A 6 42.22 -64.36 -15.64
N THR A 7 43.26 -64.12 -14.84
CA THR A 7 43.25 -64.23 -13.39
C THR A 7 42.57 -63.01 -12.77
N THR A 8 41.58 -63.29 -11.92
CA THR A 8 40.77 -62.35 -11.15
C THR A 8 41.58 -61.68 -10.04
N THR A 9 41.54 -60.36 -9.94
CA THR A 9 42.01 -59.61 -8.76
C THR A 9 40.82 -58.90 -8.13
N LEU A 10 40.56 -59.23 -6.86
CA LEU A 10 39.49 -58.71 -6.02
C LEU A 10 39.91 -57.34 -5.46
N ALA A 11 39.25 -56.26 -5.86
CA ALA A 11 39.44 -54.93 -5.28
C ALA A 11 38.26 -54.62 -4.35
N LEU A 12 38.57 -54.49 -3.05
CA LEU A 12 37.65 -54.13 -1.98
C LEU A 12 37.44 -52.60 -2.00
N SER A 13 36.30 -52.12 -2.52
CA SER A 13 35.95 -50.70 -2.51
C SER A 13 35.20 -50.35 -1.22
N ILE A 14 35.86 -49.62 -0.32
CA ILE A 14 35.23 -49.01 0.86
C ILE A 14 34.38 -47.82 0.38
N GLY A 15 33.07 -47.96 0.45
CA GLY A 15 32.14 -46.87 0.14
C GLY A 15 32.09 -45.85 1.29
N PHE A 16 32.73 -44.70 1.10
CA PHE A 16 32.43 -43.50 1.88
C PHE A 16 31.11 -42.92 1.38
N SER A 17 30.04 -43.08 2.15
CA SER A 17 28.80 -42.35 1.95
C SER A 17 29.04 -40.88 2.29
N SER A 18 29.33 -40.06 1.27
CA SER A 18 29.30 -38.61 1.40
C SER A 18 27.87 -38.17 1.70
N PHE A 19 27.62 -37.69 2.92
CA PHE A 19 26.43 -36.89 3.22
C PHE A 19 26.46 -35.68 2.29
N GLY A 20 25.60 -35.69 1.27
CA GLY A 20 25.36 -34.53 0.42
C GLY A 20 24.76 -33.44 1.28
N ILE A 21 25.54 -32.41 1.59
CA ILE A 21 24.99 -31.13 2.02
C ILE A 21 24.25 -30.60 0.80
N VAL A 22 22.93 -30.72 0.80
CA VAL A 22 22.08 -29.96 -0.13
C VAL A 22 22.27 -28.50 0.25
N GLN A 23 23.28 -27.84 -0.32
CA GLN A 23 23.32 -26.40 -0.38
C GLN A 23 22.10 -26.02 -1.21
N GLY A 24 21.07 -25.52 -0.54
CA GLY A 24 19.96 -24.88 -1.22
C GLY A 24 20.54 -23.75 -2.05
N THR A 25 20.64 -23.98 -3.35
CA THR A 25 20.85 -22.92 -4.33
C THR A 25 19.63 -22.03 -4.21
N PHE A 26 19.75 -20.96 -3.43
CA PHE A 26 18.82 -19.84 -3.51
C PHE A 26 19.02 -19.25 -4.90
N GLU A 27 18.28 -19.79 -5.87
CA GLU A 27 17.99 -19.04 -7.08
C GLU A 27 17.26 -17.77 -6.59
N PRO A 28 17.85 -16.58 -6.74
CA PRO A 28 17.09 -15.37 -6.50
C PRO A 28 15.91 -15.44 -7.44
N ILE A 29 14.69 -15.35 -6.89
CA ILE A 29 13.52 -15.10 -7.72
C ILE A 29 13.87 -13.85 -8.51
N LYS A 30 14.19 -14.02 -9.80
CA LYS A 30 14.15 -12.94 -10.77
C LYS A 30 12.69 -12.57 -10.82
N VAL A 31 12.30 -11.69 -9.91
CA VAL A 31 11.11 -10.89 -10.09
C VAL A 31 11.45 -10.08 -11.33
N GLU A 32 10.96 -10.56 -12.47
CA GLU A 32 10.78 -9.71 -13.64
C GLU A 32 10.26 -8.40 -13.11
N ALA A 33 11.01 -7.32 -13.37
CA ALA A 33 10.70 -5.99 -12.89
C ALA A 33 9.19 -5.82 -12.96
N ALA A 34 8.55 -5.77 -11.79
CA ALA A 34 7.11 -5.83 -11.65
C ALA A 34 6.54 -4.94 -12.73
N THR A 35 5.82 -5.54 -13.69
CA THR A 35 5.29 -4.87 -14.88
C THR A 35 4.81 -3.51 -14.43
N THR A 36 5.58 -2.47 -14.75
CA THR A 36 5.23 -1.12 -14.41
C THR A 36 3.85 -0.94 -15.01
N ASN A 37 2.88 -0.51 -14.20
CA ASN A 37 1.65 0.00 -14.78
C ASN A 37 2.10 1.11 -15.74
N ALA A 38 2.10 0.81 -17.04
CA ALA A 38 2.59 1.67 -18.13
C ALA A 38 1.69 2.89 -18.35
N GLN A 39 1.00 3.35 -17.31
CA GLN A 39 -0.11 4.29 -17.40
C GLN A 39 0.20 5.63 -16.72
N ASN A 40 1.34 5.78 -16.03
CA ASN A 40 1.80 7.06 -15.51
C ASN A 40 3.15 7.40 -16.13
N ASN A 41 3.21 8.47 -16.90
CA ASN A 41 4.46 9.01 -17.44
C ASN A 41 5.41 9.32 -16.26
N ASP A 42 6.64 8.83 -16.29
CA ASP A 42 7.67 9.08 -15.27
C ASP A 42 7.81 10.57 -14.93
N GLN A 43 7.57 11.44 -15.92
CA GLN A 43 7.53 12.88 -15.74
C GLN A 43 6.43 13.34 -14.77
N ALA A 44 5.23 12.76 -14.85
CA ALA A 44 4.13 13.09 -13.94
C ALA A 44 4.41 12.60 -12.51
N VAL A 45 5.02 11.42 -12.38
CA VAL A 45 5.47 10.88 -11.07
C VAL A 45 6.53 11.80 -10.46
N ALA A 46 7.54 12.20 -11.24
CA ALA A 46 8.59 13.11 -10.80
C ALA A 46 8.02 14.48 -10.40
N ALA A 47 7.14 15.05 -11.23
CA ALA A 47 6.47 16.31 -10.94
C ALA A 47 5.65 16.23 -9.64
N LYS A 48 4.92 15.12 -9.41
CA LYS A 48 4.19 14.91 -8.16
C LYS A 48 5.14 14.83 -6.97
N ALA A 49 6.25 14.10 -7.08
CA ALA A 49 7.24 14.02 -6.03
C ALA A 49 7.82 15.40 -5.68
N ASP A 50 8.11 16.22 -6.69
CA ASP A 50 8.59 17.60 -6.47
C ASP A 50 7.54 18.49 -5.78
N GLN A 51 6.25 18.37 -6.14
CA GLN A 51 5.15 19.06 -5.45
C GLN A 51 5.04 18.68 -3.96
N LEU A 52 5.16 17.37 -3.65
CA LEU A 52 5.18 16.88 -2.27
C LEU A 52 6.36 17.46 -1.48
N ILE A 53 7.55 17.46 -2.09
CA ILE A 53 8.77 18.01 -1.48
C ILE A 53 8.61 19.51 -1.21
N GLN A 54 8.10 20.27 -2.17
CA GLN A 54 7.83 21.71 -2.02
C GLN A 54 6.84 21.98 -0.89
N THR A 55 5.75 21.20 -0.83
CA THR A 55 4.75 21.31 0.24
C THR A 55 5.39 21.04 1.61
N GLY A 56 6.14 19.95 1.74
CA GLY A 56 6.85 19.62 2.98
C GLY A 56 7.85 20.70 3.41
N LYS A 57 8.64 21.24 2.47
CA LYS A 57 9.57 22.34 2.74
C LYS A 57 8.86 23.60 3.20
N SER A 58 7.69 23.93 2.66
CA SER A 58 6.94 25.15 3.02
C SER A 58 6.42 25.17 4.47
N LEU A 59 6.39 23.99 5.13
CA LEU A 59 5.97 23.79 6.51
C LEU A 59 7.13 23.84 7.52
N ILE A 60 8.39 23.85 7.05
CA ILE A 60 9.57 24.01 7.91
C ILE A 60 9.45 25.34 8.68
N GLY A 61 9.62 25.27 10.00
CA GLY A 61 9.45 26.42 10.91
C GLY A 61 7.99 26.82 11.21
N LYS A 62 6.98 26.17 10.61
CA LYS A 62 5.55 26.45 10.83
C LYS A 62 4.79 25.33 11.53
N ALA A 63 5.34 24.12 11.51
CA ALA A 63 4.76 22.94 12.14
C ALA A 63 5.58 22.47 13.33
N THR A 64 4.88 21.96 14.34
CA THR A 64 5.48 21.39 15.56
C THR A 64 5.16 19.91 15.68
N TYR A 65 6.07 19.17 16.32
CA TYR A 65 5.88 17.74 16.57
C TYR A 65 4.78 17.47 17.59
N SER A 66 3.93 16.47 17.34
CA SER A 66 3.03 15.89 18.33
C SER A 66 2.56 14.49 17.92
N ASN A 67 2.62 13.54 18.86
CA ASN A 67 2.03 12.20 18.69
C ASN A 67 0.60 12.09 19.22
N SER A 68 0.11 13.11 19.92
CA SER A 68 -1.22 13.08 20.56
C SER A 68 -2.19 14.07 19.92
N VAL A 69 -1.70 15.07 19.19
CA VAL A 69 -2.52 16.12 18.58
C VAL A 69 -2.19 16.23 17.10
N TYR A 70 -3.17 15.98 16.25
CA TYR A 70 -3.12 16.31 14.83
C TYR A 70 -3.80 17.66 14.59
N LYS A 71 -3.10 18.60 13.93
CA LYS A 71 -3.67 19.88 13.52
C LYS A 71 -3.19 20.27 12.12
N SER A 72 -4.11 20.25 11.17
CA SER A 72 -3.88 20.49 9.73
C SER A 72 -3.96 21.96 9.31
N THR A 73 -4.09 22.88 10.27
CA THR A 73 -4.13 24.35 10.10
C THR A 73 -3.13 25.01 11.05
N TYR A 74 -2.71 26.24 10.75
CA TYR A 74 -1.73 26.95 11.58
C TYR A 74 -2.26 27.25 13.01
N PRO A 75 -1.43 27.15 14.06
CA PRO A 75 -0.12 26.47 14.09
C PRO A 75 -0.27 24.96 13.89
N TYR A 76 0.50 24.39 12.95
CA TYR A 76 0.36 22.99 12.55
C TYR A 76 0.96 22.04 13.60
N LYS A 77 0.37 20.85 13.74
CA LYS A 77 0.86 19.79 14.64
C LYS A 77 0.82 18.43 13.96
N PHE A 78 1.96 17.74 13.91
CA PHE A 78 2.11 16.45 13.24
C PHE A 78 3.07 15.51 13.98
N SER A 79 2.81 14.21 13.87
CA SER A 79 3.80 13.13 13.99
C SER A 79 4.54 12.92 12.65
N CYS A 80 5.49 11.99 12.59
CA CYS A 80 6.19 11.62 11.35
C CYS A 80 5.22 11.15 10.25
N ALA A 81 4.34 10.19 10.55
CA ALA A 81 3.39 9.65 9.60
C ALA A 81 2.24 10.62 9.27
N SER A 82 1.70 11.37 10.24
CA SER A 82 0.64 12.36 9.95
C SER A 82 1.15 13.58 9.17
N PHE A 83 2.44 13.92 9.27
CA PHE A 83 3.08 14.89 8.39
C PHE A 83 3.08 14.40 6.94
N LEU A 84 3.48 13.14 6.70
CA LEU A 84 3.47 12.57 5.35
C LEU A 84 2.05 12.43 4.81
N MET A 85 1.09 11.97 5.62
CA MET A 85 -0.33 11.97 5.24
C MET A 85 -0.79 13.36 4.80
N TYR A 86 -0.47 14.41 5.56
CA TYR A 86 -0.87 15.78 5.25
C TYR A 86 -0.29 16.28 3.92
N ILE A 87 1.03 16.13 3.70
CA ILE A 87 1.64 16.64 2.45
C ILE A 87 1.13 15.86 1.23
N PHE A 88 0.87 14.56 1.36
CA PHE A 88 0.27 13.75 0.30
C PHE A 88 -1.16 14.22 0.00
N GLU A 89 -2.02 14.34 1.02
CA GLU A 89 -3.41 14.77 0.84
C GLU A 89 -3.50 16.18 0.24
N LYS A 90 -2.64 17.11 0.68
CA LYS A 90 -2.55 18.46 0.10
C LYS A 90 -2.20 18.47 -1.39
N ASN A 91 -1.58 17.41 -1.89
CA ASN A 91 -1.22 17.26 -3.30
C ASN A 91 -2.13 16.27 -4.06
N GLY A 92 -3.30 15.96 -3.49
CA GLY A 92 -4.31 15.11 -4.12
C GLY A 92 -3.97 13.62 -4.10
N VAL A 93 -3.06 13.18 -3.22
CA VAL A 93 -2.67 11.77 -3.07
C VAL A 93 -3.09 11.29 -1.68
N ASP A 94 -3.85 10.21 -1.60
CA ASP A 94 -4.35 9.71 -0.31
C ASP A 94 -3.57 8.46 0.14
N LEU A 95 -2.80 8.54 1.23
CA LEU A 95 -2.08 7.40 1.81
C LEU A 95 -3.00 6.45 2.60
N GLY A 96 -4.26 6.83 2.87
CA GLY A 96 -5.24 6.02 3.57
C GLY A 96 -4.91 5.70 5.03
N THR A 97 -3.87 6.32 5.59
CA THR A 97 -3.41 6.08 6.96
C THR A 97 -2.49 7.21 7.45
N TYR A 98 -2.43 7.39 8.76
CA TYR A 98 -1.46 8.20 9.50
C TYR A 98 -0.54 7.34 10.38
N ASN A 99 -0.50 6.03 10.14
CA ASN A 99 0.28 5.04 10.89
C ASN A 99 1.40 4.48 10.01
N GLU A 100 2.66 4.69 10.40
CA GLU A 100 3.85 4.20 9.71
C GLU A 100 3.87 2.67 9.54
N ASN A 101 3.32 1.92 10.50
CA ASN A 101 3.20 0.46 10.40
C ASN A 101 2.25 0.02 9.28
N TYR A 102 1.35 0.90 8.86
CA TYR A 102 0.45 0.63 7.72
C TYR A 102 1.04 1.22 6.44
N MET A 103 1.78 2.34 6.51
CA MET A 103 2.50 2.88 5.36
C MET A 103 3.57 1.91 4.83
N ILE A 104 4.27 1.19 5.71
CA ILE A 104 5.26 0.19 5.27
C ILE A 104 4.64 -1.02 4.57
N GLN A 105 3.32 -1.23 4.68
CA GLN A 105 2.64 -2.28 3.93
C GLN A 105 2.26 -1.83 2.51
N GLN A 106 2.20 -0.52 2.25
CA GLN A 106 1.81 0.06 0.97
C GLN A 106 2.95 0.08 -0.05
N GLY A 107 2.60 0.31 -1.32
CA GLY A 107 3.56 0.41 -2.40
C GLY A 107 4.34 -0.87 -2.68
N THR A 108 5.45 -0.69 -3.38
CA THR A 108 6.42 -1.74 -3.69
C THR A 108 7.69 -1.54 -2.89
N TYR A 109 8.38 -2.63 -2.53
CA TYR A 109 9.70 -2.55 -1.90
C TYR A 109 10.70 -1.84 -2.84
N VAL A 110 11.56 -1.02 -2.25
CA VAL A 110 12.66 -0.34 -2.96
C VAL A 110 13.97 -0.62 -2.25
N ALA A 111 14.97 -1.11 -2.99
CA ALA A 111 16.32 -1.23 -2.48
C ALA A 111 16.92 0.16 -2.23
N ARG A 112 17.75 0.32 -1.18
CA ARG A 112 18.30 1.63 -0.77
C ARG A 112 19.03 2.38 -1.90
N ASN A 113 19.71 1.66 -2.80
CA ASN A 113 20.42 2.22 -3.94
C ASN A 113 19.51 2.57 -5.14
N GLN A 114 18.22 2.26 -5.07
CA GLN A 114 17.21 2.54 -6.10
C GLN A 114 16.19 3.59 -5.65
N LEU A 115 16.45 4.28 -4.54
CA LEU A 115 15.56 5.31 -4.00
C LEU A 115 15.34 6.44 -4.99
N GLN A 116 14.07 6.82 -5.13
CA GLN A 116 13.60 7.92 -5.95
C GLN A 116 12.80 8.91 -5.10
N LYS A 117 12.76 10.17 -5.54
CA LYS A 117 12.00 11.21 -4.85
C LYS A 117 10.56 10.76 -4.63
N GLY A 118 10.04 10.98 -3.43
CA GLY A 118 8.68 10.56 -3.06
C GLY A 118 8.59 9.15 -2.46
N ASP A 119 9.64 8.34 -2.51
CA ASP A 119 9.67 7.06 -1.79
C ASP A 119 9.58 7.30 -0.28
N LEU A 120 8.78 6.48 0.42
CA LEU A 120 8.70 6.48 1.87
C LEU A 120 9.86 5.66 2.43
N VAL A 121 10.60 6.22 3.38
CA VAL A 121 11.79 5.59 3.99
C VAL A 121 11.55 5.40 5.48
N PHE A 122 11.72 4.17 5.95
CA PHE A 122 11.35 3.75 7.28
C PHE A 122 12.58 3.48 8.15
N PHE A 123 12.51 3.91 9.41
CA PHE A 123 13.56 3.75 10.39
C PHE A 123 13.00 3.15 11.69
N LYS A 124 13.89 2.57 12.50
CA LYS A 124 13.59 2.11 13.87
C LYS A 124 14.35 2.97 14.90
N SER A 125 13.77 3.24 16.05
CA SER A 125 14.43 3.95 17.15
C SER A 125 14.73 2.99 18.30
N LYS A 126 13.95 1.90 18.41
CA LYS A 126 14.16 0.85 19.42
C LYS A 126 15.19 -0.18 18.96
N LYS A 127 16.09 -0.56 19.88
CA LYS A 127 17.07 -1.65 19.69
C LYS A 127 16.40 -3.03 19.58
N THR A 128 15.17 -3.17 20.09
CA THR A 128 14.38 -4.40 20.07
C THR A 128 13.07 -4.18 19.30
N GLY A 129 12.67 -5.16 18.49
CA GLY A 129 11.53 -5.09 17.58
C GLY A 129 11.93 -4.93 16.11
N THR A 130 11.04 -5.37 15.21
CA THR A 130 11.22 -5.31 13.75
C THR A 130 10.43 -4.18 13.09
N ASP A 131 9.48 -3.59 13.83
CA ASP A 131 8.55 -2.61 13.28
C ASP A 131 9.17 -1.21 13.26
N PRO A 132 8.98 -0.44 12.17
CA PRO A 132 9.45 0.94 12.12
C PRO A 132 8.66 1.81 13.09
N ASP A 133 9.32 2.79 13.71
CA ASP A 133 8.69 3.80 14.56
C ASP A 133 8.95 5.23 14.03
N HIS A 134 9.55 5.33 12.85
CA HIS A 134 9.78 6.59 12.18
C HIS A 134 9.73 6.45 10.66
N VAL A 135 9.21 7.47 9.99
CA VAL A 135 9.09 7.53 8.53
C VAL A 135 9.46 8.92 8.03
N GLY A 136 10.16 8.95 6.90
CA GLY A 136 10.43 10.16 6.12
C GLY A 136 10.16 9.94 4.65
N MET A 137 10.13 11.03 3.87
CA MET A 137 10.03 10.95 2.41
C MET A 137 11.39 11.27 1.80
N TYR A 138 11.88 10.39 0.92
CA TYR A 138 13.13 10.61 0.19
C TYR A 138 12.99 11.80 -0.77
N ILE A 139 13.98 12.69 -0.77
CA ILE A 139 13.98 13.91 -1.57
C ILE A 139 15.14 14.01 -2.57
N GLY A 140 15.91 12.91 -2.72
CA GLY A 140 17.11 12.87 -3.55
C GLY A 140 18.40 13.08 -2.74
N ASN A 141 19.54 12.79 -3.36
CA ASN A 141 20.88 13.04 -2.82
C ASN A 141 21.11 12.46 -1.41
N ASN A 142 20.61 11.24 -1.17
CA ASN A 142 20.67 10.57 0.13
C ASN A 142 19.95 11.32 1.26
N LYS A 143 18.99 12.20 0.95
CA LYS A 143 18.26 13.00 1.94
C LYS A 143 16.79 12.61 2.06
N ILE A 144 16.26 12.77 3.27
CA ILE A 144 14.83 12.67 3.57
C ILE A 144 14.32 13.98 4.15
N ILE A 145 13.04 14.27 3.92
CA ILE A 145 12.28 15.25 4.71
C ILE A 145 11.34 14.50 5.65
N HIS A 146 11.30 14.91 6.92
CA HIS A 146 10.51 14.26 7.94
C HIS A 146 10.21 15.20 9.10
N MET A 147 9.10 14.95 9.79
CA MET A 147 8.85 15.49 11.13
C MET A 147 9.61 14.60 12.13
N ALA A 148 10.76 15.07 12.61
CA ALA A 148 11.75 14.25 13.32
C ALA A 148 11.35 13.94 14.77
N ASP A 149 11.31 14.96 15.62
CA ASP A 149 11.01 14.84 17.05
C ASP A 149 10.57 16.20 17.61
N SER A 150 10.27 16.25 18.91
CA SER A 150 9.84 17.46 19.63
C SER A 150 10.88 18.58 19.72
N LYS A 151 12.15 18.31 19.43
CA LYS A 151 13.22 19.31 19.46
C LYS A 151 13.47 19.89 18.06
N GLN A 152 13.47 19.03 17.05
CA GLN A 152 13.86 19.39 15.69
C GLN A 152 12.67 19.77 14.79
N ASN A 153 11.46 19.28 15.08
CA ASN A 153 10.29 19.40 14.21
C ASN A 153 10.58 18.91 12.77
N ILE A 154 10.12 19.61 11.72
CA ILE A 154 10.40 19.24 10.33
C ILE A 154 11.84 19.62 9.97
N VAL A 155 12.62 18.62 9.55
CA VAL A 155 14.00 18.81 9.08
C VAL A 155 14.27 18.01 7.81
N ILE A 156 15.34 18.42 7.12
CA ILE A 156 15.95 17.64 6.05
C ILE A 156 17.20 16.98 6.62
N SER A 157 17.27 15.66 6.51
CA SER A 157 18.36 14.86 7.06
C SER A 157 19.06 14.07 5.98
N ASP A 158 20.39 14.06 6.01
CA ASP A 158 21.20 13.15 5.20
C ASP A 158 21.30 11.78 5.90
N MET A 159 20.89 10.72 5.21
CA MET A 159 20.81 9.37 5.77
C MET A 159 22.18 8.73 6.08
N ASN A 160 23.29 9.35 5.68
CA ASN A 160 24.65 8.91 6.00
C ASN A 160 25.30 9.77 7.11
N SER A 161 24.70 10.90 7.47
CA SER A 161 25.32 11.88 8.37
C SER A 161 25.31 11.48 9.85
N LYS A 162 24.33 10.68 10.30
CA LYS A 162 24.18 10.31 11.72
C LYS A 162 24.06 8.78 11.88
N PRO A 163 24.58 8.19 12.98
CA PRO A 163 24.40 6.78 13.28
C PRO A 163 22.93 6.34 13.23
N TYR A 164 22.03 7.17 13.76
CA TYR A 164 20.59 6.87 13.74
C TYR A 164 20.06 6.47 12.35
N TYR A 165 20.35 7.25 11.30
CA TYR A 165 19.84 6.93 9.95
C TYR A 165 20.58 5.77 9.27
N LYS A 166 21.85 5.55 9.62
CA LYS A 166 22.67 4.47 9.07
C LYS A 166 22.24 3.12 9.65
N ASP A 167 22.20 3.05 10.98
CA ASP A 167 22.08 1.81 11.74
C ASP A 167 20.63 1.36 11.86
N ASN A 168 19.68 2.29 11.67
CA ASN A 168 18.27 2.02 11.84
C ASN A 168 17.44 2.08 10.56
N TYR A 169 18.05 2.12 9.37
CA TYR A 169 17.31 1.94 8.13
C TYR A 169 16.59 0.58 8.15
N VAL A 170 15.27 0.58 7.92
CA VAL A 170 14.45 -0.65 7.90
C VAL A 170 14.12 -1.03 6.47
N SER A 171 13.46 -0.14 5.73
CA SER A 171 12.94 -0.41 4.39
C SER A 171 12.59 0.88 3.67
N ALA A 172 12.28 0.78 2.38
CA ALA A 172 11.66 1.85 1.62
C ALA A 172 10.52 1.33 0.73
N ARG A 173 9.50 2.18 0.54
CA ARG A 173 8.31 1.90 -0.25
C ARG A 173 8.07 2.95 -1.32
N ARG A 174 7.87 2.50 -2.56
CA ARG A 174 7.46 3.35 -3.69
C ARG A 174 5.95 3.30 -3.86
N VAL A 175 5.31 4.45 -3.72
CA VAL A 175 3.84 4.58 -3.74
C VAL A 175 3.31 5.44 -4.91
N LEU A 176 4.12 6.30 -5.53
CA LEU A 176 3.61 7.29 -6.50
C LEU A 176 3.23 6.77 -7.89
N PRO A 177 3.78 5.67 -8.44
CA PRO A 177 3.19 5.15 -9.68
C PRO A 177 1.79 4.58 -9.43
N THR A 178 1.54 3.93 -8.29
CA THR A 178 0.30 3.20 -8.01
C THR A 178 -0.81 4.07 -7.41
N LEU A 179 -0.45 5.12 -6.67
CA LEU A 179 -1.41 6.05 -6.07
C LEU A 179 -1.93 7.12 -7.04
N LEU A 180 -1.26 7.32 -8.17
CA LEU A 180 -1.71 8.25 -9.21
C LEU A 180 -2.74 7.60 -10.14
N SER A 181 -3.66 8.41 -10.67
CA SER A 181 -4.61 7.98 -11.71
C SER A 181 -3.89 7.73 -13.03
N ALA A 182 -4.25 6.64 -13.71
CA ALA A 182 -3.74 6.34 -15.04
C ALA A 182 -4.04 7.47 -16.05
N ASN A 183 -3.20 7.62 -17.07
CA ASN A 183 -3.45 8.49 -18.22
C ASN A 183 -3.34 7.70 -19.56
N PRO A 184 -4.44 7.53 -20.31
CA PRO A 184 -5.80 7.95 -19.99
C PRO A 184 -6.41 7.14 -18.82
N ALA A 185 -7.32 7.76 -18.08
CA ALA A 185 -7.96 7.14 -16.91
C ALA A 185 -8.73 5.87 -17.28
N THR A 186 -8.46 4.77 -16.57
CA THR A 186 -9.21 3.51 -16.75
C THR A 186 -10.63 3.63 -16.19
N LYS A 187 -11.51 2.66 -16.48
CA LYS A 187 -12.82 2.58 -15.81
C LYS A 187 -12.68 2.51 -14.29
N GLY A 188 -11.68 1.76 -13.81
CA GLY A 188 -11.35 1.64 -12.39
C GLY A 188 -10.94 2.97 -11.77
N ASP A 189 -10.11 3.76 -12.46
CA ASP A 189 -9.74 5.10 -12.01
C ASP A 189 -10.96 6.00 -11.88
N LYS A 190 -11.85 6.02 -12.89
CA LYS A 190 -13.08 6.83 -12.86
C LYS A 190 -13.98 6.45 -11.68
N ILE A 191 -14.15 5.15 -11.41
CA ILE A 191 -14.92 4.66 -10.26
C ILE A 191 -14.31 5.16 -8.95
N VAL A 192 -12.99 5.03 -8.79
CA VAL A 192 -12.26 5.42 -7.59
C VAL A 192 -12.29 6.93 -7.38
N GLU A 193 -12.02 7.71 -8.43
CA GLU A 193 -12.09 9.18 -8.41
C GLU A 193 -13.49 9.65 -8.01
N ASN A 194 -14.54 9.07 -8.62
CA ASN A 194 -15.92 9.38 -8.28
C ASN A 194 -16.23 9.05 -6.82
N ALA A 195 -15.85 7.85 -6.35
CA ALA A 195 -16.02 7.44 -4.96
C ALA A 195 -15.37 8.43 -3.97
N ILE A 196 -14.18 8.94 -4.29
CA ILE A 196 -13.45 9.91 -3.47
C ILE A 196 -14.16 11.27 -3.40
N THR A 197 -14.93 11.68 -4.41
CA THR A 197 -15.71 12.95 -4.36
C THR A 197 -16.73 13.00 -3.22
N TYR A 198 -17.12 11.83 -2.71
CA TYR A 198 -18.04 11.64 -1.59
C TYR A 198 -17.34 11.51 -0.22
N LYS A 199 -16.00 11.59 -0.16
CA LYS A 199 -15.23 11.61 1.10
C LYS A 199 -15.79 12.71 2.02
N ASN A 200 -16.06 12.35 3.28
CA ASN A 200 -16.69 13.21 4.29
C ASN A 200 -18.09 13.77 3.93
N LYS A 201 -18.76 13.25 2.89
CA LYS A 201 -20.11 13.68 2.47
C LYS A 201 -21.15 12.56 2.59
N ALA A 202 -20.88 11.41 1.97
CA ALA A 202 -21.80 10.27 2.01
C ALA A 202 -21.59 9.43 3.26
N THR A 203 -22.66 9.00 3.92
CA THR A 203 -22.60 8.26 5.20
C THR A 203 -23.32 6.92 5.15
N ILE A 204 -22.92 6.00 6.02
CA ILE A 204 -23.60 4.71 6.16
C ILE A 204 -25.00 4.88 6.79
N SER A 205 -25.97 4.11 6.31
CA SER A 205 -27.33 4.04 6.83
C SER A 205 -27.92 2.65 6.62
N SER A 206 -29.03 2.35 7.30
CA SER A 206 -29.82 1.12 7.10
C SER A 206 -30.64 1.15 5.81
N THR A 207 -30.89 2.33 5.25
CA THR A 207 -31.63 2.52 4.00
C THR A 207 -30.83 3.35 3.00
N ILE A 208 -31.29 3.39 1.75
CA ILE A 208 -30.68 4.18 0.68
C ILE A 208 -31.50 5.45 0.48
N ASN A 209 -30.84 6.61 0.55
CA ASN A 209 -31.40 7.91 0.23
C ASN A 209 -30.31 8.74 -0.49
N GLU A 210 -30.40 8.81 -1.82
CA GLU A 210 -29.39 9.47 -2.65
C GLU A 210 -29.36 10.99 -2.45
N GLN A 211 -30.50 11.62 -2.14
CA GLN A 211 -30.61 13.07 -1.95
C GLN A 211 -29.82 13.53 -0.73
N SER A 212 -29.89 12.77 0.36
CA SER A 212 -29.14 13.02 1.59
C SER A 212 -27.77 12.32 1.64
N LEU A 213 -27.37 11.65 0.55
CA LEU A 213 -26.14 10.86 0.45
C LEU A 213 -25.98 9.82 1.58
N ARG A 214 -27.08 9.17 1.95
CA ARG A 214 -27.10 8.11 2.97
C ARG A 214 -27.30 6.76 2.31
N PHE A 215 -26.42 5.80 2.59
CA PHE A 215 -26.39 4.55 1.85
C PHE A 215 -26.13 3.36 2.76
N THR A 216 -26.68 2.20 2.41
CA THR A 216 -26.06 0.93 2.81
C THR A 216 -24.71 0.78 2.09
N ALA A 217 -23.79 -0.04 2.60
CA ALA A 217 -22.50 -0.28 1.92
C ALA A 217 -22.66 -0.74 0.45
N PRO A 218 -23.48 -1.76 0.13
CA PRO A 218 -23.72 -2.14 -1.27
C PRO A 218 -24.51 -1.08 -2.06
N GLY A 219 -25.36 -0.29 -1.40
CA GLY A 219 -26.05 0.84 -2.03
C GLY A 219 -25.08 1.96 -2.47
N PHE A 220 -24.09 2.28 -1.66
CA PHE A 220 -23.04 3.24 -2.00
C PHE A 220 -22.22 2.76 -3.19
N VAL A 221 -21.85 1.47 -3.19
CA VAL A 221 -21.13 0.84 -4.30
C VAL A 221 -21.95 0.91 -5.59
N GLU A 222 -23.24 0.51 -5.57
CA GLU A 222 -24.11 0.63 -6.75
C GLU A 222 -24.18 2.06 -7.27
N TYR A 223 -24.40 3.02 -6.37
CA TYR A 223 -24.51 4.43 -6.70
C TYR A 223 -23.25 4.96 -7.39
N VAL A 224 -22.07 4.71 -6.83
CA VAL A 224 -20.78 5.12 -7.42
C VAL A 224 -20.57 4.49 -8.79
N TYR A 225 -20.84 3.19 -8.93
CA TYR A 225 -20.61 2.48 -10.19
C TYR A 225 -21.55 3.01 -11.27
N ARG A 226 -22.82 3.21 -10.94
CA ARG A 226 -23.82 3.77 -11.85
C ARG A 226 -23.46 5.18 -12.29
N LYS A 227 -23.02 6.04 -11.37
CA LYS A 227 -22.51 7.39 -11.69
C LYS A 227 -21.22 7.37 -12.51
N SER A 228 -20.51 6.23 -12.52
CA SER A 228 -19.31 6.00 -13.32
C SER A 228 -19.58 5.21 -14.61
N GLY A 229 -20.85 5.02 -14.98
CA GLY A 229 -21.27 4.34 -16.21
C GLY A 229 -21.27 2.80 -16.15
N VAL A 230 -21.16 2.21 -14.96
CA VAL A 230 -21.22 0.75 -14.75
C VAL A 230 -22.47 0.38 -13.96
N LYS A 231 -23.41 -0.34 -14.58
CA LYS A 231 -24.64 -0.76 -13.90
C LYS A 231 -24.44 -2.10 -13.20
N LEU A 232 -24.46 -2.12 -11.87
CA LEU A 232 -24.40 -3.37 -11.10
C LEU A 232 -25.76 -4.09 -11.07
N GLY A 233 -26.85 -3.32 -10.99
CA GLY A 233 -28.22 -3.83 -11.05
C GLY A 233 -28.70 -4.51 -9.77
N THR A 234 -27.99 -4.37 -8.65
CA THR A 234 -28.40 -4.87 -7.34
C THR A 234 -27.67 -4.12 -6.23
N THR A 235 -28.34 -4.01 -5.08
CA THR A 235 -27.76 -3.55 -3.80
C THR A 235 -27.74 -4.68 -2.77
N ASN A 236 -27.98 -5.92 -3.19
CA ASN A 236 -27.86 -7.10 -2.33
C ASN A 236 -26.39 -7.58 -2.32
N LEU A 237 -25.84 -7.74 -1.13
CA LEU A 237 -24.42 -8.07 -0.96
C LEU A 237 -24.04 -9.45 -1.53
N LYS A 238 -24.91 -10.46 -1.38
CA LYS A 238 -24.67 -11.81 -1.90
C LYS A 238 -24.75 -11.83 -3.42
N GLU A 239 -25.72 -11.12 -3.99
CA GLU A 239 -25.83 -10.97 -5.45
C GLU A 239 -24.64 -10.21 -6.03
N LEU A 240 -24.19 -9.12 -5.40
CA LEU A 240 -22.96 -8.42 -5.80
C LEU A 240 -21.74 -9.34 -5.76
N MET A 241 -21.60 -10.17 -4.73
CA MET A 241 -20.48 -11.11 -4.61
C MET A 241 -20.54 -12.23 -5.67
N ALA A 242 -21.73 -12.54 -6.20
CA ALA A 242 -21.90 -13.51 -7.28
C ALA A 242 -21.61 -12.91 -8.68
N LYS A 243 -21.48 -11.59 -8.82
CA LYS A 243 -21.23 -10.91 -10.10
C LYS A 243 -19.76 -10.92 -10.50
N GLY A 244 -19.55 -10.85 -11.81
CA GLY A 244 -18.24 -10.64 -12.41
C GLY A 244 -17.29 -11.82 -12.22
N THR A 245 -15.99 -11.55 -12.40
CA THR A 245 -14.93 -12.55 -12.25
C THR A 245 -14.27 -12.45 -10.88
N THR A 246 -13.94 -13.59 -10.28
CA THR A 246 -13.16 -13.62 -9.04
C THR A 246 -11.73 -13.16 -9.30
N VAL A 247 -11.24 -12.22 -8.50
CA VAL A 247 -9.88 -11.68 -8.61
C VAL A 247 -9.06 -12.11 -7.38
N SER A 248 -7.84 -12.58 -7.62
CA SER A 248 -6.90 -12.87 -6.54
C SER A 248 -6.35 -11.56 -5.94
N ARG A 249 -5.91 -11.62 -4.68
CA ARG A 249 -5.37 -10.44 -3.98
C ARG A 249 -4.20 -9.78 -4.72
N ALA A 250 -3.32 -10.59 -5.33
CA ALA A 250 -2.17 -10.11 -6.09
C ALA A 250 -2.57 -9.38 -7.39
N ASN A 251 -3.77 -9.64 -7.91
CA ASN A 251 -4.25 -9.12 -9.19
C ASN A 251 -5.33 -8.04 -9.05
N LEU A 252 -5.50 -7.50 -7.83
CA LEU A 252 -6.45 -6.43 -7.56
C LEU A 252 -6.11 -5.18 -8.38
N LYS A 253 -7.14 -4.59 -8.98
CA LYS A 253 -7.07 -3.33 -9.74
C LYS A 253 -8.10 -2.36 -9.20
N LYS A 254 -7.84 -1.06 -9.39
CA LYS A 254 -8.78 0.00 -9.01
C LYS A 254 -10.19 -0.33 -9.52
N GLY A 255 -11.20 -0.16 -8.68
CA GLY A 255 -12.58 -0.52 -8.99
C GLY A 255 -12.92 -2.01 -8.82
N ASP A 256 -12.02 -2.87 -8.35
CA ASP A 256 -12.46 -4.20 -7.93
C ASP A 256 -13.31 -4.08 -6.65
N LEU A 257 -14.38 -4.87 -6.56
CA LEU A 257 -15.19 -4.99 -5.35
C LEU A 257 -14.50 -5.95 -4.38
N VAL A 258 -14.30 -5.54 -3.13
CA VAL A 258 -13.68 -6.38 -2.10
C VAL A 258 -14.70 -6.66 -1.00
N PHE A 259 -14.91 -7.93 -0.70
CA PHE A 259 -15.92 -8.39 0.25
C PHE A 259 -15.27 -8.85 1.55
N PHE A 260 -15.95 -8.58 2.66
CA PHE A 260 -15.51 -8.96 4.00
C PHE A 260 -16.64 -9.67 4.75
N ASN A 261 -16.29 -10.59 5.64
CA ASN A 261 -17.22 -11.24 6.56
C ASN A 261 -17.31 -10.47 7.90
N GLY A 262 -18.43 -10.62 8.60
CA GLY A 262 -18.59 -10.03 9.93
C GLY A 262 -17.92 -10.86 11.02
N VAL A 263 -17.76 -12.15 10.75
CA VAL A 263 -17.19 -13.15 11.67
C VAL A 263 -16.06 -13.86 10.93
N LYS A 264 -14.87 -13.87 11.53
CA LYS A 264 -13.67 -14.50 10.96
C LYS A 264 -13.96 -15.95 10.55
N GLY A 265 -13.61 -16.30 9.32
CA GLY A 265 -13.86 -17.63 8.74
C GLY A 265 -15.26 -17.87 8.18
N SER A 266 -16.25 -17.00 8.46
CA SER A 266 -17.55 -17.09 7.81
C SER A 266 -17.42 -16.86 6.31
N LYS A 267 -18.24 -17.55 5.50
CA LYS A 267 -18.35 -17.33 4.05
C LYS A 267 -19.40 -16.30 3.67
N ASN A 268 -20.19 -15.83 4.65
CA ASN A 268 -21.24 -14.85 4.41
C ASN A 268 -20.64 -13.43 4.41
N PRO A 269 -20.83 -12.66 3.34
CA PRO A 269 -20.36 -11.28 3.31
C PRO A 269 -21.21 -10.42 4.25
N SER A 270 -20.59 -9.43 4.89
CA SER A 270 -21.24 -8.38 5.70
C SER A 270 -20.90 -6.97 5.22
N LEU A 271 -19.82 -6.83 4.45
CA LEU A 271 -19.33 -5.55 3.94
C LEU A 271 -18.78 -5.74 2.52
N VAL A 272 -18.95 -4.70 1.70
CA VAL A 272 -18.30 -4.55 0.40
C VAL A 272 -17.60 -3.19 0.35
N ALA A 273 -16.41 -3.16 -0.24
CA ALA A 273 -15.60 -1.97 -0.44
C ALA A 273 -15.18 -1.85 -1.91
N ILE A 274 -14.80 -0.64 -2.33
CA ILE A 274 -14.20 -0.38 -3.64
C ILE A 274 -12.68 -0.37 -3.45
N TYR A 275 -11.94 -1.20 -4.19
CA TYR A 275 -10.49 -1.17 -4.18
C TYR A 275 -9.98 0.10 -4.88
N ALA A 276 -9.18 0.90 -4.18
CA ALA A 276 -8.63 2.17 -4.65
C ALA A 276 -7.21 2.07 -5.20
N GLY A 277 -6.67 0.86 -5.36
CA GLY A 277 -5.28 0.65 -5.69
C GLY A 277 -4.36 0.77 -4.48
N ASP A 278 -3.16 0.19 -4.60
CA ASP A 278 -2.12 0.26 -3.56
C ASP A 278 -2.57 -0.22 -2.17
N GLN A 279 -3.32 -1.32 -2.15
CA GLN A 279 -3.88 -1.90 -0.93
C GLN A 279 -4.89 -1.01 -0.21
N ARG A 280 -5.47 0.00 -0.88
CA ARG A 280 -6.47 0.86 -0.27
C ARG A 280 -7.89 0.45 -0.64
N LEU A 281 -8.80 0.67 0.30
CA LEU A 281 -10.23 0.45 0.18
C LEU A 281 -10.95 1.77 0.38
N ILE A 282 -12.02 1.99 -0.36
CA ILE A 282 -12.98 3.06 -0.11
C ILE A 282 -14.24 2.43 0.47
N ILE A 283 -14.65 2.93 1.63
CA ILE A 283 -15.81 2.44 2.37
C ILE A 283 -16.64 3.62 2.92
N PRO A 284 -17.97 3.53 2.93
CA PRO A 284 -18.82 4.43 3.69
C PRO A 284 -18.77 4.09 5.18
N THR A 285 -18.66 5.11 6.04
CA THR A 285 -18.76 4.97 7.51
C THR A 285 -19.78 5.96 8.06
N SER A 286 -20.04 5.92 9.37
CA SER A 286 -20.91 6.90 10.04
C SER A 286 -20.37 8.33 9.94
N SER A 287 -19.04 8.50 9.90
CA SER A 287 -18.38 9.80 9.77
C SER A 287 -18.12 10.22 8.32
N GLY A 288 -18.58 9.43 7.36
CA GLY A 288 -18.41 9.69 5.93
C GLY A 288 -17.66 8.58 5.19
N VAL A 289 -17.61 8.69 3.87
CA VAL A 289 -16.73 7.87 3.03
C VAL A 289 -15.28 8.15 3.38
N THR A 290 -14.49 7.09 3.51
CA THR A 290 -13.11 7.15 3.95
C THR A 290 -12.29 6.05 3.28
N THR A 291 -10.97 6.18 3.35
CA THR A 291 -10.01 5.22 2.84
C THR A 291 -9.43 4.38 3.99
N ARG A 292 -9.16 3.10 3.72
CA ARG A 292 -8.54 2.17 4.68
C ARG A 292 -7.49 1.31 3.98
N VAL A 293 -6.50 0.85 4.74
CA VAL A 293 -5.52 -0.13 4.25
C VAL A 293 -6.11 -1.53 4.38
N LEU A 294 -6.05 -2.30 3.30
CA LEU A 294 -6.71 -3.59 3.11
C LEU A 294 -6.09 -4.71 3.94
N PHE A 295 -4.77 -4.72 4.10
CA PHE A 295 -4.05 -5.84 4.71
C PHE A 295 -3.59 -5.59 6.14
N VAL A 296 -4.33 -4.74 6.86
CA VAL A 296 -4.13 -4.46 8.29
C VAL A 296 -5.44 -4.61 9.07
N ASP A 297 -5.33 -4.89 10.36
CA ASP A 297 -6.45 -4.99 11.31
C ASP A 297 -7.61 -5.89 10.83
N TYR A 298 -8.84 -5.40 11.01
CA TYR A 298 -10.09 -6.06 10.61
C TYR A 298 -10.06 -6.54 9.16
N TYR A 299 -9.63 -5.70 8.20
CA TYR A 299 -9.71 -6.04 6.78
C TYR A 299 -8.83 -7.24 6.40
N LYS A 300 -7.69 -7.39 7.07
CA LYS A 300 -6.78 -8.53 6.88
C LYS A 300 -7.46 -9.85 7.28
N GLU A 301 -8.10 -9.86 8.45
CA GLU A 301 -8.68 -11.07 9.02
C GLU A 301 -10.03 -11.45 8.41
N HIS A 302 -10.76 -10.45 7.93
CA HIS A 302 -12.13 -10.59 7.46
C HIS A 302 -12.28 -10.65 5.93
N TYR A 303 -11.18 -10.53 5.18
CA TYR A 303 -11.22 -10.64 3.71
C TYR A 303 -11.84 -11.97 3.27
N LEU A 304 -12.86 -11.89 2.41
CA LEU A 304 -13.51 -13.03 1.79
C LEU A 304 -12.99 -13.27 0.37
N THR A 305 -13.25 -12.31 -0.51
CA THR A 305 -13.03 -12.44 -1.95
C THR A 305 -13.05 -11.06 -2.60
N ALA A 306 -12.62 -11.01 -3.86
CA ALA A 306 -12.74 -9.81 -4.68
C ALA A 306 -13.36 -10.15 -6.04
N LYS A 307 -14.10 -9.18 -6.60
CA LYS A 307 -14.83 -9.33 -7.86
C LYS A 307 -14.55 -8.16 -8.78
N ARG A 308 -14.29 -8.47 -10.06
CA ARG A 308 -14.20 -7.48 -11.14
C ARG A 308 -15.44 -7.55 -12.02
N VAL A 309 -16.06 -6.40 -12.24
CA VAL A 309 -17.41 -6.28 -12.81
C VAL A 309 -17.48 -5.34 -14.03
N PHE A 310 -16.35 -5.01 -14.67
CA PHE A 310 -16.27 -4.10 -15.82
C PHE A 310 -15.10 -4.40 -16.77
#